data_AF-A0ABD6EFI6-F1
#
_entry.id   AF-A0ABD6EFI6-F1
#
_cell.length_a   1.000
_cell.length_b   1.000
_cell.length_c   1.000
_cell.angle_alpha   90.00
_cell.angle_beta   90.00
_cell.angle_gamma   90.00
#
_symmetry.space_group_name_H-M   'P 1'
#
loop_
_entity.id
_entity.type
_entity.pdbx_description
1 polymer ?
#
loop_
_entity_poly.entity_id
_entity_poly.type
_entity_poly.pdbx_seq_one_letter_code
_entity_poly.pdbx_strand_id
1 'polypeptide(L)'
;MLNQSYVAGNFWNIYNLPQYFDKTEQPQLTRDEFLHCVQTAFATRPIVVRDAASFVYMGEKCEESSSRSQFYAEQVNQMVGDSFFTCDSVWLAEQMRDAGVPVYIYYFDQPSSANPWPRWTGVMHGYEIEYVFGIPIYNTTAGYTPKEKAFSEKIINSWGSFAINGVPRLSERAGDEWPEFGSTNKWIYLRGGSHIKPIERRKEKECAMWRSARDLEYEKYLLQRKTSNSPSVSYRPVIVCLIILALQSLR
;
A
#
# COMPACT_ATOMS: atom_id res chain seq x y z
N MET A 1 5.88 2.05 11.44
CA MET A 1 5.99 2.70 10.12
C MET A 1 5.04 2.02 9.14
N LEU A 2 4.42 2.76 8.22
CA LEU A 2 3.49 2.21 7.22
C LEU A 2 3.94 2.56 5.80
N ASN A 3 3.91 1.58 4.91
CA ASN A 3 4.32 1.70 3.51
C ASN A 3 3.18 2.18 2.61
N GLN A 4 3.50 3.04 1.65
CA GLN A 4 2.68 3.37 0.49
C GLN A 4 3.55 3.30 -0.78
N SER A 5 3.23 2.42 -1.73
CA SER A 5 3.97 2.31 -3.00
C SER A 5 3.21 2.98 -4.14
N TYR A 6 3.92 3.74 -4.99
CA TYR A 6 3.34 4.57 -6.06
C TYR A 6 2.39 3.82 -7.02
N VAL A 7 2.60 2.52 -7.24
CA VAL A 7 1.88 1.70 -8.24
C VAL A 7 1.58 0.29 -7.71
N ALA A 8 1.17 0.18 -6.43
CA ALA A 8 0.92 -1.12 -5.80
C ALA A 8 -0.01 -2.03 -6.63
N GLY A 9 -1.02 -1.49 -7.31
CA GLY A 9 -2.00 -2.28 -8.06
C GLY A 9 -1.48 -3.01 -9.31
N ASN A 10 -0.33 -2.63 -9.87
CA ASN A 10 0.16 -3.18 -11.15
C ASN A 10 0.42 -4.68 -11.07
N PHE A 11 0.93 -5.17 -9.93
CA PHE A 11 1.11 -6.59 -9.69
C PHE A 11 -0.19 -7.36 -9.87
N TRP A 12 -1.27 -6.92 -9.21
CA TRP A 12 -2.57 -7.58 -9.31
C TRP A 12 -3.22 -7.41 -10.68
N ASN A 13 -3.03 -6.26 -11.34
CA ASN A 13 -3.61 -6.03 -12.66
C ASN A 13 -3.05 -6.97 -13.72
N ILE A 14 -1.75 -7.29 -13.68
CA ILE A 14 -1.16 -8.24 -14.63
C ILE A 14 -1.81 -9.62 -14.51
N TYR A 15 -2.09 -10.09 -13.28
CA TYR A 15 -2.68 -11.41 -13.07
C TYR A 15 -4.21 -11.45 -13.25
N ASN A 16 -4.93 -10.40 -12.83
CA ASN A 16 -6.40 -10.39 -12.83
C ASN A 16 -7.00 -9.74 -14.08
N LEU A 17 -6.24 -8.92 -14.78
CA LEU A 17 -6.64 -8.22 -16.01
C LEU A 17 -5.58 -8.41 -17.13
N PRO A 18 -5.11 -9.65 -17.40
CA PRO A 18 -3.95 -9.91 -18.26
C PRO A 18 -4.13 -9.39 -19.68
N GLN A 19 -5.36 -9.43 -20.22
CA GLN A 19 -5.67 -8.92 -21.55
C GLN A 19 -5.25 -7.45 -21.76
N TYR A 20 -5.28 -6.65 -20.68
CA TYR A 20 -4.95 -5.24 -20.69
C TYR A 20 -3.55 -4.95 -20.17
N PHE A 21 -3.10 -5.66 -19.13
CA PHE A 21 -1.88 -5.30 -18.38
C PHE A 21 -0.71 -6.27 -18.57
N ASP A 22 -0.89 -7.48 -19.10
CA ASP A 22 0.24 -8.35 -19.46
C ASP A 22 0.86 -7.86 -20.80
N LYS A 23 1.62 -6.76 -20.71
CA LYS A 23 2.21 -6.03 -21.84
C LYS A 23 3.67 -5.67 -21.53
N THR A 24 4.48 -5.59 -22.57
CA THR A 24 5.88 -5.13 -22.48
C THR A 24 5.99 -3.61 -22.31
N GLU A 25 5.00 -2.86 -22.81
CA GLU A 25 4.95 -1.40 -22.79
C GLU A 25 3.73 -0.90 -22.01
N GLN A 26 3.76 0.37 -21.61
CA GLN A 26 2.68 0.97 -20.82
C GLN A 26 1.33 0.87 -21.55
N PRO A 27 0.34 0.17 -20.97
CA PRO A 27 -0.94 -0.02 -21.63
C PRO A 27 -1.70 1.30 -21.78
N GLN A 28 -2.45 1.40 -22.86
CA GLN A 28 -3.37 2.49 -23.11
C GLN A 28 -4.78 1.93 -23.20
N LEU A 29 -5.70 2.51 -22.46
CA LEU A 29 -7.10 2.08 -22.39
C LEU A 29 -8.02 3.18 -22.93
N THR A 30 -9.16 2.79 -23.50
CA THR A 30 -10.32 3.67 -23.66
C THR A 30 -11.08 3.79 -22.34
N ARG A 31 -12.04 4.71 -22.28
CA ARG A 31 -12.97 4.82 -21.15
C ARG A 31 -13.76 3.53 -20.91
N ASP A 32 -14.25 2.90 -21.97
CA ASP A 32 -15.05 1.67 -21.84
C ASP A 32 -14.20 0.49 -21.37
N GLU A 33 -12.95 0.40 -21.82
CA GLU A 33 -12.01 -0.60 -21.32
C GLU A 33 -11.64 -0.34 -19.85
N PHE A 34 -11.49 0.92 -19.43
CA PHE A 34 -11.35 1.28 -18.02
C PHE A 34 -12.54 0.81 -17.19
N LEU A 35 -13.77 1.14 -17.62
CA LEU A 35 -14.98 0.72 -16.92
C LEU A 35 -15.04 -0.81 -16.85
N HIS A 36 -14.75 -1.51 -17.94
CA HIS A 36 -14.68 -2.98 -17.94
C HIS A 36 -13.62 -3.51 -16.95
N CYS A 37 -12.45 -2.87 -16.86
CA CYS A 37 -11.43 -3.22 -15.87
C CYS A 37 -11.94 -3.06 -14.43
N VAL A 38 -12.59 -1.95 -14.10
CA VAL A 38 -13.16 -1.71 -12.76
C VAL A 38 -14.23 -2.76 -12.45
N GLN A 39 -15.12 -3.01 -13.43
CA GLN A 39 -16.18 -3.99 -13.27
C GLN A 39 -15.60 -5.39 -13.06
N THR A 40 -14.52 -5.75 -13.73
CA THR A 40 -13.85 -7.05 -13.56
C THR A 40 -13.09 -7.15 -12.24
N ALA A 41 -12.23 -6.19 -11.93
CA ALA A 41 -11.38 -6.21 -10.73
C ALA A 41 -12.18 -6.19 -9.42
N PHE A 42 -13.34 -5.53 -9.42
CA PHE A 42 -14.20 -5.36 -8.25
C PHE A 42 -15.53 -6.10 -8.38
N ALA A 43 -15.58 -7.20 -9.15
CA ALA A 43 -16.82 -7.93 -9.43
C ALA A 43 -17.58 -8.42 -8.18
N THR A 44 -16.89 -8.64 -7.07
CA THR A 44 -17.48 -9.04 -5.77
C THR A 44 -18.08 -7.87 -4.99
N ARG A 45 -17.84 -6.62 -5.41
CA ARG A 45 -18.35 -5.41 -4.76
C ARG A 45 -19.73 -5.02 -5.31
N PRO A 46 -20.58 -4.35 -4.52
CA PRO A 46 -21.82 -3.79 -5.02
C PRO A 46 -21.60 -2.83 -6.20
N ILE A 47 -22.54 -2.80 -7.15
CA ILE A 47 -22.46 -1.93 -8.34
C ILE A 47 -22.27 -0.45 -7.97
N VAL A 48 -22.97 0.03 -6.94
CA VAL A 48 -22.84 1.40 -6.45
C VAL A 48 -21.42 1.75 -6.00
N VAL A 49 -20.69 0.80 -5.41
CA VAL A 49 -19.29 1.00 -5.00
C VAL A 49 -18.38 1.06 -6.22
N ARG A 50 -18.62 0.20 -7.21
CA ARG A 50 -17.86 0.16 -8.47
C ARG A 50 -18.04 1.44 -9.26
N ASP A 51 -19.28 1.93 -9.36
CA ASP A 51 -19.61 3.17 -10.07
C ASP A 51 -19.05 4.40 -9.36
N ALA A 52 -19.14 4.44 -8.02
CA ALA A 52 -18.51 5.49 -7.22
C ALA A 52 -16.98 5.51 -7.39
N ALA A 53 -16.35 4.33 -7.38
CA ALA A 53 -14.91 4.21 -7.64
C ALA A 53 -14.57 4.68 -9.06
N SER A 54 -15.30 4.23 -10.09
CA SER A 54 -15.12 4.73 -11.45
C SER A 54 -15.20 6.26 -11.53
N PHE A 55 -16.21 6.87 -10.88
CA PHE A 55 -16.38 8.32 -10.86
C PHE A 55 -15.19 9.04 -10.21
N VAL A 56 -14.77 8.61 -9.02
CA VAL A 56 -13.66 9.24 -8.28
C VAL A 56 -12.35 9.22 -9.07
N TYR A 57 -12.04 8.10 -9.73
CA TYR A 57 -10.77 7.92 -10.43
C TYR A 57 -10.76 8.48 -11.86
N MET A 58 -11.93 8.60 -12.52
CA MET A 58 -11.99 9.34 -13.79
C MET A 58 -11.78 10.85 -13.58
N GLY A 59 -12.12 11.37 -12.40
CA GLY A 59 -11.98 12.79 -12.06
C GLY A 59 -12.80 13.68 -13.00
N GLU A 60 -12.26 14.85 -13.36
CA GLU A 60 -12.92 15.80 -14.27
C GLU A 60 -12.96 15.32 -15.73
N LYS A 61 -12.23 14.26 -16.08
CA LYS A 61 -12.16 13.69 -17.44
C LYS A 61 -13.30 12.71 -17.69
N CYS A 62 -14.53 13.14 -17.40
CA CYS A 62 -15.73 12.38 -17.75
C CYS A 62 -16.16 12.53 -19.22
N GLU A 63 -15.39 13.26 -20.04
CA GLU A 63 -15.72 13.44 -21.46
C GLU A 63 -15.64 12.11 -22.23
N GLU A 64 -16.67 11.86 -23.04
CA GLU A 64 -16.74 10.70 -23.94
C GLU A 64 -15.69 10.83 -25.05
N SER A 65 -14.48 10.37 -24.76
CA SER A 65 -13.44 10.18 -25.77
C SER A 65 -13.22 8.69 -26.02
N SER A 66 -13.31 8.28 -27.28
CA SER A 66 -12.88 6.97 -27.75
C SER A 66 -11.35 6.83 -27.85
N SER A 67 -10.60 7.89 -27.54
CA SER A 67 -9.14 7.85 -27.58
C SER A 67 -8.56 6.96 -26.47
N ARG A 68 -7.56 6.17 -26.83
CA ARG A 68 -6.78 5.39 -25.85
C ARG A 68 -5.80 6.31 -25.13
N SER A 69 -5.67 6.14 -23.83
CA SER A 69 -4.74 6.93 -23.01
C SER A 69 -4.09 6.07 -21.93
N GLN A 70 -2.86 6.40 -21.57
CA GLN A 70 -2.18 5.86 -20.40
C GLN A 70 -2.88 6.24 -19.10
N PHE A 71 -3.56 7.40 -19.07
CA PHE A 71 -4.29 7.89 -17.91
C PHE A 71 -5.23 6.82 -17.35
N TYR A 72 -6.07 6.23 -18.18
CA TYR A 72 -7.04 5.22 -17.76
C TYR A 72 -6.37 3.98 -17.18
N ALA A 73 -5.28 3.49 -17.79
CA ALA A 73 -4.52 2.37 -17.25
C ALA A 73 -3.90 2.70 -15.88
N GLU A 74 -3.35 3.90 -15.73
CA GLU A 74 -2.83 4.39 -14.46
C GLU A 74 -3.94 4.49 -13.40
N GLN A 75 -5.14 4.94 -13.76
CA GLN A 75 -6.26 5.03 -12.82
C GLN A 75 -6.74 3.67 -12.34
N VAL A 76 -6.80 2.63 -13.19
CA VAL A 76 -7.10 1.26 -12.74
C VAL A 76 -6.06 0.80 -11.71
N ASN A 77 -4.78 1.07 -11.97
CA ASN A 77 -3.70 0.71 -11.06
C ASN A 77 -3.78 1.45 -9.72
N GLN A 78 -3.99 2.77 -9.75
CA GLN A 78 -4.21 3.54 -8.53
C GLN A 78 -5.41 3.00 -7.75
N MET A 79 -6.52 2.70 -8.43
CA MET A 79 -7.74 2.19 -7.81
C MET A 79 -7.54 0.85 -7.11
N VAL A 80 -6.86 -0.10 -7.76
CA VAL A 80 -6.55 -1.41 -7.17
C VAL A 80 -5.56 -1.26 -6.01
N GLY A 81 -4.48 -0.50 -6.17
CA GLY A 81 -3.52 -0.26 -5.09
C GLY A 81 -4.17 0.39 -3.86
N ASP A 82 -5.02 1.39 -4.09
CA ASP A 82 -5.69 2.13 -3.03
C ASP A 82 -6.72 1.29 -2.28
N SER A 83 -7.53 0.51 -3.00
CA SER A 83 -8.57 -0.34 -2.39
C SER A 83 -8.00 -1.50 -1.57
N PHE A 84 -6.86 -2.07 -1.97
CA PHE A 84 -6.30 -3.27 -1.32
C PHE A 84 -5.23 -2.96 -0.27
N PHE A 85 -4.55 -1.81 -0.37
CA PHE A 85 -3.40 -1.49 0.49
C PHE A 85 -3.44 -0.08 1.06
N THR A 86 -3.47 0.94 0.19
CA THR A 86 -3.19 2.31 0.63
C THR A 86 -4.19 2.79 1.65
N CYS A 87 -5.47 2.72 1.31
CA CYS A 87 -6.51 3.36 2.12
C CYS A 87 -6.77 2.64 3.44
N ASP A 88 -6.72 1.31 3.46
CA ASP A 88 -6.82 0.54 4.71
C ASP A 88 -5.60 0.82 5.63
N SER A 89 -4.40 0.97 5.05
CA SER A 89 -3.20 1.34 5.81
C SER A 89 -3.25 2.77 6.36
N VAL A 90 -3.73 3.74 5.57
CA VAL A 90 -3.92 5.13 6.01
C VAL A 90 -4.97 5.19 7.12
N TRP A 91 -6.08 4.47 6.97
CA TRP A 91 -7.11 4.39 8.02
C TRP A 91 -6.52 3.83 9.32
N LEU A 92 -5.75 2.73 9.26
CA LEU A 92 -5.07 2.18 10.44
C LEU A 92 -4.13 3.21 11.08
N ALA A 93 -3.38 3.96 10.26
CA ALA A 93 -2.50 5.03 10.73
C ALA A 93 -3.26 6.09 11.54
N GLU A 94 -4.44 6.49 11.05
CA GLU A 94 -5.32 7.44 11.74
C GLU A 94 -5.84 6.87 13.05
N GLN A 95 -6.27 5.61 13.09
CA GLN A 95 -6.73 4.98 14.34
C GLN A 95 -5.61 4.90 15.38
N MET A 96 -4.38 4.57 14.96
CA MET A 96 -3.22 4.53 15.85
C MET A 96 -2.86 5.93 16.38
N ARG A 97 -2.88 6.94 15.50
CA ARG A 97 -2.69 8.34 15.90
C ARG A 97 -3.72 8.76 16.94
N ASP A 98 -5.00 8.48 16.70
CA ASP A 98 -6.10 8.88 17.58
C ASP A 98 -6.02 8.18 18.95
N ALA A 99 -5.38 7.01 19.01
CA ALA A 99 -5.04 6.30 20.23
C ALA A 99 -3.76 6.83 20.93
N GLY A 100 -3.15 7.91 20.42
CA GLY A 100 -1.94 8.51 20.99
C GLY A 100 -0.65 7.77 20.67
N VAL A 101 -0.67 6.86 19.68
CA VAL A 101 0.53 6.14 19.25
C VAL A 101 1.28 6.99 18.22
N PRO A 102 2.60 7.22 18.36
CA PRO A 102 3.39 7.89 17.33
C PRO A 102 3.39 7.07 16.03
N VAL A 103 3.03 7.71 14.92
CA VAL A 103 2.94 7.08 13.60
C VAL A 103 3.80 7.81 12.59
N TYR A 104 4.51 7.05 11.76
CA TYR A 104 5.32 7.56 10.66
C TYR A 104 4.93 6.82 9.38
N ILE A 105 4.57 7.58 8.35
CA ILE A 105 4.12 7.05 7.05
C ILE A 105 5.17 7.39 6.00
N TYR A 106 5.53 6.42 5.18
CA TYR A 106 6.41 6.63 4.05
C TYR A 106 5.75 6.28 2.73
N TYR A 107 6.16 7.00 1.68
CA TYR A 107 5.79 6.77 0.30
C TYR A 107 7.02 6.33 -0.49
N PHE A 108 7.08 5.04 -0.84
CA PHE A 108 8.21 4.43 -1.53
C PHE A 108 8.06 4.57 -3.04
N ASP A 109 9.03 5.20 -3.68
CA ASP A 109 9.03 5.49 -5.12
C ASP A 109 10.43 5.33 -5.75
N GLN A 110 11.16 4.30 -5.32
CA GLN A 110 12.43 3.91 -5.92
C GLN A 110 12.24 2.69 -6.83
N PRO A 111 12.29 2.85 -8.16
CA PRO A 111 12.37 1.72 -9.08
C PRO A 111 13.69 0.97 -8.89
N SER A 112 13.61 -0.35 -8.88
CA SER A 112 14.78 -1.23 -8.75
C SER A 112 15.36 -1.58 -10.11
N SER A 113 16.68 -1.44 -10.27
CA SER A 113 17.41 -1.85 -11.48
C SER A 113 17.44 -3.37 -11.65
N ALA A 114 17.29 -4.12 -10.55
CA ALA A 114 17.21 -5.58 -10.54
C ALA A 114 15.79 -6.09 -10.81
N ASN A 115 14.81 -5.20 -10.95
CA ASN A 115 13.42 -5.59 -11.15
C ASN A 115 13.22 -6.26 -12.53
N PRO A 116 12.75 -7.53 -12.59
CA PRO A 116 12.50 -8.21 -13.86
C PRO A 116 11.22 -7.74 -14.57
N TRP A 117 10.34 -6.99 -13.89
CA TRP A 117 9.10 -6.52 -14.48
C TRP A 117 9.33 -5.45 -15.55
N PRO A 118 8.44 -5.33 -16.54
CA PRO A 118 8.51 -4.26 -17.54
C PRO A 118 8.59 -2.88 -16.89
N ARG A 119 9.37 -1.95 -17.48
CA ARG A 119 9.65 -0.64 -16.88
C ARG A 119 8.40 0.18 -16.55
N TRP A 120 7.34 0.04 -17.34
CA TRP A 120 6.08 0.76 -17.11
C TRP A 120 5.39 0.38 -15.80
N THR A 121 5.69 -0.80 -15.24
CA THR A 121 5.11 -1.27 -13.98
C THR A 121 5.57 -0.45 -12.78
N GLY A 122 6.64 0.32 -12.92
CA GLY A 122 7.16 1.22 -11.90
C GLY A 122 7.63 0.49 -10.63
N VAL A 123 7.17 0.98 -9.48
CA VAL A 123 7.51 0.47 -8.15
C VAL A 123 6.45 -0.52 -7.67
N MET A 124 6.64 -1.76 -8.09
CA MET A 124 5.76 -2.88 -7.77
C MET A 124 5.65 -3.11 -6.26
N HIS A 125 4.49 -3.60 -5.83
CA HIS A 125 4.29 -3.95 -4.42
C HIS A 125 5.33 -4.98 -3.95
N GLY A 126 5.89 -4.76 -2.76
CA GLY A 126 6.89 -5.62 -2.15
C GLY A 126 8.33 -5.31 -2.56
N TYR A 127 8.57 -4.48 -3.58
CA TYR A 127 9.93 -4.12 -4.00
C TYR A 127 10.62 -3.13 -3.06
N GLU A 128 9.92 -2.57 -2.07
CA GLU A 128 10.57 -1.86 -0.97
C GLU A 128 11.32 -2.80 -0.03
N ILE A 129 10.87 -4.06 0.08
CA ILE A 129 11.38 -5.05 1.04
C ILE A 129 12.88 -5.27 0.81
N GLU A 130 13.31 -5.36 -0.44
CA GLU A 130 14.72 -5.59 -0.77
C GLU A 130 15.63 -4.46 -0.24
N TYR A 131 15.15 -3.22 -0.22
CA TYR A 131 15.87 -2.06 0.32
C TYR A 131 15.88 -2.04 1.85
N VAL A 132 14.79 -2.48 2.48
CA VAL A 132 14.69 -2.61 3.94
C VAL A 132 15.66 -3.66 4.47
N PHE A 133 15.85 -4.77 3.73
CA PHE A 133 16.73 -5.87 4.13
C PHE A 133 18.15 -5.80 3.56
N GLY A 134 18.51 -4.74 2.85
CA GLY A 134 19.88 -4.55 2.38
C GLY A 134 20.29 -5.38 1.16
N ILE A 135 19.34 -5.95 0.41
CA ILE A 135 19.61 -6.74 -0.79
C ILE A 135 20.52 -5.96 -1.79
N PRO A 136 20.29 -4.65 -2.06
CA PRO A 136 21.17 -3.89 -2.94
C PRO A 136 22.64 -3.88 -2.50
N ILE A 137 22.91 -3.96 -1.19
CA ILE A 137 24.26 -3.83 -0.62
C ILE A 137 25.06 -5.11 -0.89
N TYR A 138 24.49 -6.29 -0.60
CA TYR A 138 25.24 -7.55 -0.65
C TYR A 138 25.05 -8.35 -1.95
N ASN A 139 23.97 -8.14 -2.70
CA ASN A 139 23.76 -8.84 -3.96
C ASN A 139 24.51 -8.13 -5.11
N THR A 140 25.71 -8.61 -5.41
CA THR A 140 26.59 -8.04 -6.43
C THR A 140 26.26 -8.48 -7.85
N THR A 141 25.43 -9.51 -8.04
CA THR A 141 25.12 -10.09 -9.36
C THR A 141 23.83 -9.54 -9.97
N ALA A 142 22.92 -8.99 -9.15
CA ALA A 142 21.62 -8.48 -9.59
C ALA A 142 21.65 -7.10 -10.27
N GLY A 143 22.82 -6.45 -10.38
CA GLY A 143 22.96 -5.20 -11.14
C GLY A 143 22.45 -3.94 -10.43
N TYR A 144 22.36 -3.93 -9.10
CA TYR A 144 22.04 -2.73 -8.32
C TYR A 144 23.06 -1.62 -8.53
N THR A 145 22.57 -0.40 -8.77
CA THR A 145 23.42 0.78 -8.96
C THR A 145 24.03 1.24 -7.63
N PRO A 146 25.18 1.94 -7.64
CA PRO A 146 25.74 2.54 -6.42
C PRO A 146 24.76 3.45 -5.67
N LYS A 147 23.84 4.10 -6.41
CA LYS A 147 22.78 4.95 -5.87
C LYS A 147 21.75 4.14 -5.08
N GLU A 148 21.39 2.95 -5.54
CA GLU A 148 20.46 2.06 -4.83
C GLU A 148 21.09 1.45 -3.58
N LYS A 149 22.40 1.15 -3.61
CA LYS A 149 23.16 0.73 -2.43
C LYS A 149 23.10 1.79 -1.33
N ALA A 150 23.51 3.02 -1.66
CA ALA A 150 23.47 4.14 -0.72
C ALA A 150 22.05 4.49 -0.25
N PHE A 151 21.03 4.27 -1.10
CA PHE A 151 19.65 4.44 -0.71
C PHE A 151 19.19 3.35 0.28
N SER A 152 19.52 2.09 0.03
CA SER A 152 19.22 0.98 0.93
C SER A 152 19.87 1.16 2.30
N GLU A 153 21.12 1.64 2.37
CA GLU A 153 21.78 1.99 3.64
C GLU A 153 20.98 3.02 4.45
N LYS A 154 20.44 4.07 3.80
CA LYS A 154 19.59 5.07 4.47
C LYS A 154 18.27 4.48 4.97
N ILE A 155 17.66 3.57 4.19
CA ILE A 155 16.43 2.88 4.59
C ILE A 155 16.70 1.99 5.80
N ILE A 156 17.76 1.18 5.76
CA ILE A 156 18.18 0.34 6.90
C ILE A 156 18.43 1.18 8.14
N ASN A 157 19.13 2.32 8.02
CA ASN A 157 19.36 3.22 9.14
C ASN A 157 18.04 3.77 9.70
N SER A 158 17.08 4.14 8.84
CA SER A 158 15.76 4.63 9.28
C SER A 158 14.98 3.54 10.04
N TRP A 159 14.97 2.32 9.52
CA TRP A 159 14.33 1.17 10.16
C TRP A 159 15.04 0.75 11.46
N GLY A 160 16.37 0.78 11.49
CA GLY A 160 17.18 0.50 12.67
C GLY A 160 16.93 1.54 13.78
N SER A 161 16.93 2.82 13.43
CA SER A 161 16.63 3.90 14.38
C SER A 161 15.24 3.71 14.98
N PHE A 162 14.21 3.52 14.14
CA PHE A 162 12.85 3.25 14.59
C PHE A 162 12.75 2.03 15.52
N ALA A 163 13.48 0.94 15.23
CA ALA A 163 13.49 -0.24 16.08
C ALA A 163 14.14 0.00 17.45
N ILE A 164 15.15 0.89 17.53
CA ILE A 164 15.89 1.19 18.76
C ILE A 164 15.15 2.21 19.63
N ASN A 165 14.63 3.29 19.03
CA ASN A 165 14.14 4.46 19.76
C ASN A 165 12.70 4.88 19.43
N GLY A 166 12.04 4.20 18.48
CA GLY A 166 10.68 4.52 18.04
C GLY A 166 10.56 5.68 17.05
N VAL A 167 11.67 6.30 16.63
CA VAL A 167 11.71 7.46 15.72
C VAL A 167 12.61 7.14 14.52
N PRO A 168 12.09 7.09 13.29
CA PRO A 168 12.90 6.83 12.11
C PRO A 168 13.75 8.07 11.75
N ARG A 169 15.01 7.84 11.41
CA ARG A 169 16.00 8.89 11.08
C ARG A 169 16.75 8.58 9.79
N LEU A 170 16.95 9.58 8.94
CA LEU A 170 17.71 9.41 7.69
C LEU A 170 19.22 9.30 7.92
N SER A 171 19.72 9.92 8.99
CA SER A 171 21.10 9.81 9.43
C SER A 171 21.20 10.04 10.95
N GLU A 172 22.40 9.87 11.49
CA GLU A 172 22.70 10.16 12.90
C GLU A 172 22.72 11.67 13.24
N ARG A 173 22.54 12.54 12.23
CA ARG A 173 22.50 14.00 12.44
C ARG A 173 21.19 14.39 13.12
N ALA A 174 21.27 15.28 14.11
CA ALA A 174 20.11 15.88 14.72
C ALA A 174 19.31 16.67 13.67
N GLY A 175 17.99 16.49 13.62
CA GLY A 175 17.09 17.13 12.66
C GLY A 175 16.75 16.28 11.43
N ASP A 176 17.32 15.09 11.30
CA ASP A 176 17.01 14.13 10.22
C ASP A 176 15.88 13.14 10.59
N GLU A 177 15.12 13.44 11.66
CA GLU A 177 13.92 12.70 12.04
C GLU A 177 12.83 12.77 10.95
N TRP A 178 12.13 11.66 10.74
CA TRP A 178 10.94 11.66 9.92
C TRP A 178 9.81 12.46 10.61
N PRO A 179 8.98 13.18 9.85
CA PRO A 179 7.85 13.89 10.42
C PRO A 179 6.85 12.89 10.99
N GLU A 180 6.44 13.10 12.24
CA GLU A 180 5.36 12.31 12.84
C GLU A 180 4.03 12.68 12.16
N PHE A 181 3.30 11.66 11.71
CA PHE A 181 2.04 11.82 11.00
C PHE A 181 0.99 12.54 11.85
N GLY A 182 0.94 12.26 13.16
CA GLY A 182 -0.05 12.83 14.06
C GLY A 182 0.02 14.35 14.22
N SER A 183 1.24 14.89 14.25
CA SER A 183 1.49 16.32 14.48
C SER A 183 1.63 17.13 13.19
N THR A 184 2.06 16.50 12.10
CA THR A 184 2.34 17.20 10.83
C THR A 184 1.34 16.89 9.71
N ASN A 185 0.63 15.77 9.78
CA ASN A 185 -0.14 15.20 8.67
C ASN A 185 0.71 14.99 7.39
N LYS A 186 2.03 14.82 7.54
CA LYS A 186 2.97 14.61 6.43
C LYS A 186 3.41 13.17 6.31
N TRP A 187 3.77 12.78 5.09
CA TRP A 187 4.44 11.51 4.80
C TRP A 187 5.90 11.79 4.44
N ILE A 188 6.78 10.82 4.57
CA ILE A 188 8.13 10.91 3.99
C ILE A 188 8.12 10.28 2.59
N TYR A 189 8.59 10.99 1.59
CA TYR A 189 8.78 10.45 0.24
C TYR A 189 10.18 9.83 0.15
N LEU A 190 10.27 8.57 -0.29
CA LEU A 190 11.51 7.79 -0.33
C LEU A 190 11.89 7.47 -1.78
N ARG A 191 12.91 8.17 -2.28
CA ARG A 191 13.53 7.91 -3.59
C ARG A 191 15.02 8.23 -3.55
N GLY A 192 15.83 7.36 -4.15
CA GLY A 192 17.28 7.42 -4.10
C GLY A 192 17.89 8.70 -4.69
N GLY A 193 19.14 8.98 -4.30
CA GLY A 193 19.87 10.22 -4.61
C GLY A 193 19.70 11.23 -3.48
N SER A 194 18.88 12.25 -3.71
CA SER A 194 18.61 13.33 -2.73
C SER A 194 17.13 13.68 -2.64
N HIS A 195 16.24 12.77 -3.06
CA HIS A 195 14.80 13.03 -3.14
C HIS A 195 14.06 12.60 -1.87
N ILE A 196 14.76 12.28 -0.78
CA ILE A 196 14.09 11.94 0.47
C ILE A 196 13.63 13.23 1.16
N LYS A 197 12.33 13.42 1.27
CA LYS A 197 11.75 14.65 1.84
C LYS A 197 10.34 14.45 2.38
N PRO A 198 9.91 15.26 3.36
CA PRO A 198 8.50 15.35 3.72
C PRO A 198 7.66 15.77 2.52
N ILE A 199 6.48 15.17 2.39
CA ILE A 199 5.44 15.55 1.43
C ILE A 199 4.11 15.70 2.15
N GLU A 200 3.23 16.51 1.57
CA GLU A 200 1.84 16.57 2.01
C GLU A 200 1.17 15.21 1.84
N ARG A 201 0.23 14.90 2.74
CA ARG A 201 -0.62 13.72 2.65
C ARG A 201 -1.28 13.63 1.27
N ARG A 202 -1.36 12.41 0.75
CA ARG A 202 -2.05 12.09 -0.50
C ARG A 202 -3.31 11.26 -0.24
N LYS A 203 -4.10 11.06 -1.29
CA LYS A 203 -5.21 10.10 -1.34
C LYS A 203 -6.41 10.42 -0.44
N GLU A 204 -6.62 11.69 -0.09
CA GLU A 204 -7.73 12.08 0.78
C GLU A 204 -9.09 11.75 0.16
N LYS A 205 -9.32 12.13 -1.11
CA LYS A 205 -10.59 11.87 -1.80
C LYS A 205 -10.82 10.37 -2.04
N GLU A 206 -9.80 9.69 -2.54
CA GLU A 206 -9.85 8.26 -2.85
C GLU A 206 -10.12 7.44 -1.58
N CYS A 207 -9.37 7.71 -0.51
CA CYS A 207 -9.52 6.97 0.74
C CYS A 207 -10.79 7.33 1.51
N ALA A 208 -11.33 8.55 1.38
CA ALA A 208 -12.66 8.86 1.92
C ALA A 208 -13.77 8.03 1.25
N MET A 209 -13.71 7.84 -0.07
CA MET A 209 -14.65 6.99 -0.79
C MET A 209 -14.52 5.53 -0.39
N TRP A 210 -13.30 4.98 -0.42
CA TRP A 210 -13.06 3.60 -0.01
C TRP A 210 -13.46 3.36 1.44
N ARG A 211 -13.21 4.32 2.34
CA ARG A 211 -13.63 4.21 3.72
C ARG A 211 -15.14 4.14 3.85
N SER A 212 -15.86 5.02 3.16
CA SER A 212 -17.33 5.01 3.14
C SER A 212 -17.88 3.67 2.64
N ALA A 213 -17.26 3.07 1.62
CA ALA A 213 -17.65 1.74 1.15
C ALA A 213 -17.42 0.66 2.21
N ARG A 214 -16.27 0.67 2.91
CA ARG A 214 -15.97 -0.26 4.01
C ARG A 214 -16.92 -0.11 5.19
N ASP A 215 -17.27 1.12 5.55
CA ASP A 215 -18.23 1.41 6.62
C ASP A 215 -19.61 0.82 6.33
N LEU A 216 -20.12 1.02 5.11
CA LEU A 216 -21.39 0.45 4.69
C LEU A 216 -21.39 -1.09 4.70
N GLU A 217 -20.29 -1.70 4.27
CA GLU A 217 -20.11 -3.16 4.33
C GLU A 217 -20.13 -3.67 5.78
N TYR A 218 -19.44 -2.95 6.68
CA TYR A 218 -19.39 -3.31 8.09
C TYR A 218 -20.75 -3.15 8.79
N GLU A 219 -21.47 -2.06 8.54
CA GLU A 219 -22.81 -1.86 9.08
C GLU A 219 -23.79 -2.93 8.58
N LYS A 220 -23.72 -3.28 7.29
CA LYS A 220 -24.50 -4.40 6.74
C LYS A 220 -24.18 -5.72 7.45
N TYR A 221 -22.89 -6.01 7.69
CA TYR A 221 -22.48 -7.18 8.45
C TYR A 221 -23.05 -7.17 9.88
N LEU A 222 -23.01 -6.04 10.58
CA LEU A 222 -23.56 -5.90 11.93
C LEU A 222 -25.08 -6.13 11.95
N LEU A 223 -25.81 -5.59 10.97
CA LEU A 223 -27.25 -5.80 10.82
C LEU A 223 -27.56 -7.28 10.57
N GLN A 224 -26.84 -7.92 9.65
CA GLN A 224 -26.99 -9.34 9.37
C GLN A 224 -26.77 -10.17 10.63
N ARG A 225 -25.70 -9.88 11.38
CA ARG A 225 -25.39 -10.55 12.65
C ARG A 225 -26.50 -10.38 13.69
N LYS A 226 -27.12 -9.20 13.78
CA LYS A 226 -28.26 -8.93 14.69
C LYS A 226 -29.52 -9.69 14.26
N THR A 227 -29.76 -9.82 12.95
CA THR A 227 -30.93 -10.52 12.41
C THR A 227 -30.78 -12.04 12.39
N SER A 228 -29.56 -12.55 12.25
CA SER A 228 -29.25 -13.97 12.37
C SER A 228 -29.22 -14.35 13.85
N ASN A 229 -30.36 -14.79 14.39
CA ASN A 229 -30.47 -15.45 15.70
C ASN A 229 -29.74 -16.82 15.72
N SER A 230 -28.47 -16.87 15.31
CA SER A 230 -27.59 -17.98 15.63
C SER A 230 -27.10 -17.77 17.05
N PRO A 231 -27.26 -18.74 17.97
CA PRO A 231 -26.76 -18.59 19.33
C PRO A 231 -25.27 -18.27 19.28
N SER A 232 -24.85 -17.27 20.05
CA SER A 232 -23.44 -16.97 20.25
C SER A 232 -22.73 -18.25 20.69
N VAL A 233 -21.94 -18.85 19.79
CA VAL A 233 -20.93 -19.81 20.22
C VAL A 233 -19.93 -19.00 21.03
N SER A 234 -20.14 -18.97 22.34
CA SER A 234 -19.16 -18.51 23.31
C SER A 234 -17.97 -19.44 23.18
N TYR A 235 -17.02 -19.10 22.31
CA TYR A 235 -15.66 -19.59 22.43
C TYR A 235 -15.11 -19.03 23.74
N ARG A 236 -15.34 -19.76 24.84
CA ARG A 236 -14.46 -19.64 26.00
C ARG A 236 -13.07 -20.01 25.46
N PRO A 237 -12.07 -19.11 25.50
CA PRO A 237 -10.72 -19.53 25.20
C PRO A 237 -10.36 -20.52 26.30
N VAL A 238 -10.39 -21.81 25.98
CA VAL A 238 -9.60 -22.78 26.75
C VAL A 238 -8.17 -22.34 26.47
N ILE A 239 -7.61 -21.58 27.40
CA ILE A 239 -6.18 -21.33 27.47
C ILE A 239 -5.55 -22.71 27.65
N VAL A 240 -5.19 -23.33 26.53
CA VAL A 240 -4.31 -24.47 26.52
C VAL A 240 -2.92 -23.91 26.81
N CYS A 241 -2.61 -23.78 28.10
CA CYS A 241 -1.23 -23.63 28.57
C CYS A 241 -0.45 -24.89 28.19
N LEU A 242 0.05 -24.95 26.96
CA LEU A 242 1.05 -25.92 26.51
C LEU A 242 2.46 -25.33 26.61
N ILE A 243 2.79 -24.73 27.77
CA ILE A 243 4.17 -24.53 28.20
C ILE A 243 4.20 -24.77 29.71
N ILE A 244 4.62 -25.97 30.09
CA ILE A 244 5.33 -26.42 31.32
C ILE A 244 5.03 -27.92 31.42
N LEU A 245 5.66 -28.74 30.57
CA LEU A 245 5.91 -30.17 30.83
C LEU A 245 7.03 -30.76 29.93
N ALA A 246 7.76 -29.93 29.16
CA ALA A 246 8.92 -30.35 28.35
C ALA A 246 10.28 -29.96 28.97
N LEU A 247 10.32 -29.56 30.24
CA LEU A 247 11.57 -29.21 30.96
C LEU A 247 11.82 -30.06 32.23
N GLN A 248 11.14 -31.20 32.38
CA GLN A 248 11.40 -32.14 33.48
C GLN A 248 11.78 -33.57 33.04
N SER A 249 12.08 -33.81 31.76
CA SER A 249 12.62 -35.12 31.30
C SER A 249 14.03 -35.04 30.68
N LEU A 250 14.78 -33.98 30.98
CA LEU A 250 16.23 -33.92 30.73
C LEU A 250 16.93 -33.55 32.05
N ARG A 251 16.92 -34.51 32.96
CA ARG A 251 17.99 -34.75 33.93
C ARG A 251 18.41 -36.20 33.78
#